data_AF-A0A920G134-F1
#
_entry.id   AF-A0A920G134-F1
#
_cell.length_a   1.000
_cell.length_b   1.000
_cell.length_c   1.000
_cell.angle_alpha   90.00
_cell.angle_beta   90.00
_cell.angle_gamma   90.00
#
_symmetry.space_group_name_H-M   'P 1'
#
loop_
_entity.id
_entity.type
_entity.pdbx_description
1 polymer ?
#
loop_
_entity_poly.entity_id
_entity_poly.type
_entity_poly.pdbx_seq_one_letter_code
_entity_poly.pdbx_strand_id
1 'polypeptide(L)' 'MIETRPDWVLSRQRTWGVPISLFINKQTGFFIPNKEFDKSEILIDRIHKIFSEEGQILGLRKMQKKFLRRDC' A
#
# COMPACT_ATOMS: atom_id res chain seq x y z
N MET A 1 -22.75 2.89 21.07
CA MET A 1 -22.06 3.74 20.08
C MET A 1 -20.98 2.98 19.27
N ILE A 2 -21.10 1.66 19.09
CA ILE A 2 -20.29 0.87 18.14
C ILE A 2 -21.23 0.10 17.20
N GLU A 3 -22.32 -0.43 17.75
CA GLU A 3 -23.34 -1.20 17.03
C GLU A 3 -24.00 -0.49 15.84
N THR A 4 -24.08 0.85 15.84
CA THR A 4 -24.69 1.64 14.74
C THR A 4 -23.70 2.56 14.03
N ARG A 5 -22.38 2.34 14.19
CA ARG A 5 -21.39 3.21 13.55
C ARG A 5 -21.36 2.95 12.03
N PRO A 6 -21.51 3.99 11.18
CA PRO A 6 -21.38 3.82 9.74
C PRO A 6 -19.93 3.53 9.33
N ASP A 7 -19.75 3.07 8.09
CA ASP A 7 -18.44 2.76 7.52
C ASP A 7 -17.47 3.94 7.64
N TRP A 8 -16.22 3.61 7.95
CA TRP A 8 -15.18 4.61 8.07
C TRP A 8 -14.49 4.86 6.73
N VAL A 9 -14.79 6.01 6.12
CA VAL A 9 -14.10 6.43 4.90
C VAL A 9 -12.68 6.91 5.22
N LEU A 10 -11.70 6.04 4.99
CA LEU A 10 -10.28 6.29 5.22
C LEU A 10 -9.57 7.02 4.07
N SER A 11 -10.00 6.79 2.83
CA SER A 11 -9.32 7.30 1.64
C SER A 11 -9.70 8.75 1.31
N ARG A 12 -8.74 9.52 0.81
CA ARG A 12 -8.92 10.89 0.33
C ARG A 12 -7.98 11.16 -0.84
N GLN A 13 -8.47 11.83 -1.88
CA GLN A 13 -7.65 12.32 -2.98
C GLN A 13 -6.98 13.64 -2.55
N ARG A 14 -5.81 13.54 -1.91
CA ARG A 14 -5.03 14.69 -1.42
C ARG A 14 -3.54 14.45 -1.63
N THR A 15 -2.79 15.54 -1.76
CA THR A 15 -1.32 15.48 -1.89
C THR A 15 -0.61 15.48 -0.53
N TRP A 16 -1.25 15.98 0.51
CA TRP A 16 -0.72 16.07 1.87
C TRP A 16 -1.36 15.03 2.77
N GLY A 17 -0.54 14.19 3.40
CA GLY A 17 -0.96 13.11 4.30
C GLY A 17 -0.14 11.85 4.12
N VAL A 18 -0.57 10.78 4.81
CA VAL A 18 0.03 9.46 4.71
C VAL A 18 -0.51 8.75 3.46
N PRO A 19 0.34 8.30 2.54
CA PRO A 19 -0.10 7.51 1.40
C PRO A 19 -0.63 6.14 1.85
N ILE A 20 -1.72 5.70 1.23
CA ILE A 20 -2.20 4.32 1.39
C ILE A 20 -1.45 3.46 0.37
N SER A 21 -0.62 2.54 0.86
CA SER A 21 0.16 1.62 0.03
C SER A 21 -0.70 0.43 -0.45
N LEU A 22 -1.57 0.70 -1.42
CA LEU A 22 -2.41 -0.31 -2.07
C LEU A 22 -1.81 -0.73 -3.42
N PHE A 23 -1.65 -2.04 -3.62
CA PHE A 23 -1.13 -2.62 -4.86
C PHE A 23 -2.12 -3.61 -5.45
N ILE A 24 -2.03 -3.86 -6.76
CA ILE A 24 -2.82 -4.85 -7.49
C ILE A 24 -1.85 -5.80 -8.18
N ASN A 25 -2.05 -7.10 -7.99
CA ASN A 25 -1.36 -8.11 -8.77
C ASN A 25 -1.93 -8.10 -10.20
N LYS A 26 -1.09 -7.88 -11.21
CA LYS A 26 -1.56 -7.73 -12.59
C LYS A 26 -2.07 -9.04 -13.21
N GLN A 27 -1.57 -10.19 -12.76
CA GLN A 27 -2.00 -11.50 -13.25
C GLN A 27 -3.37 -11.88 -12.72
N THR A 28 -3.60 -11.67 -11.42
CA THR A 28 -4.84 -12.12 -10.76
C THR A 28 -5.89 -11.02 -10.64
N GLY A 29 -5.50 -9.76 -10.75
CA GLY A 29 -6.38 -8.60 -10.53
C GLY A 29 -6.71 -8.34 -9.06
N PHE A 30 -6.24 -9.17 -8.13
CA PHE A 30 -6.51 -9.01 -6.71
C PHE A 30 -5.58 -8.00 -6.05
N PHE A 31 -6.10 -7.32 -5.02
CA PHE A 31 -5.35 -6.39 -4.19
C PHE A 31 -4.32 -7.12 -3.34
N ILE A 32 -3.11 -6.58 -3.21
CA ILE A 32 -2.07 -7.08 -2.32
C ILE A 32 -1.52 -5.93 -1.45
N PRO A 33 -1.01 -6.21 -0.23
CA PRO A 33 -0.98 -7.50 0.45
C PRO A 33 -2.37 -7.99 0.89
N ASN A 34 -2.59 -9.30 0.87
CA ASN A 34 -3.82 -9.96 1.32
C ASN A 34 -3.50 -11.35 1.91
N LYS A 35 -4.51 -12.04 2.50
CA LYS A 35 -4.30 -13.35 3.13
C LYS A 35 -3.87 -14.47 2.17
N GLU A 36 -4.19 -14.34 0.88
CA GLU A 36 -3.91 -15.32 -0.16
C GLU A 36 -2.58 -15.05 -0.88
N PHE A 37 -1.92 -13.93 -0.58
CA PHE A 37 -0.64 -13.57 -1.17
C PHE A 37 0.50 -13.95 -0.24
N ASP A 38 1.18 -15.06 -0.55
CA ASP A 38 2.26 -15.65 0.26
C ASP A 38 3.37 -14.65 0.65
N LYS A 39 3.64 -13.66 -0.22
CA LYS A 39 4.71 -12.67 -0.02
C LYS A 39 4.23 -11.40 0.68
N SER A 40 3.05 -11.40 1.28
CA SER A 40 2.47 -10.24 1.95
C SER A 40 3.37 -9.70 3.06
N GLU A 41 3.90 -10.56 3.91
CA GLU A 41 4.75 -10.16 5.03
C GLU A 41 6.04 -9.47 4.54
N ILE A 42 6.71 -10.08 3.55
CA ILE A 42 7.92 -9.54 2.92
C ILE A 42 7.63 -8.18 2.25
N LEU A 43 6.45 -8.04 1.62
CA LEU A 43 6.04 -6.78 0.99
C LEU A 43 5.85 -5.68 2.05
N ILE A 44 5.18 -5.99 3.16
CA ILE A 44 4.96 -5.04 4.26
C ILE A 44 6.29 -4.59 4.87
N ASP A 45 7.20 -5.52 5.13
CA ASP A 45 8.53 -5.20 5.67
C ASP A 45 9.33 -4.28 4.72
N ARG A 46 9.28 -4.56 3.41
CA ARG A 46 9.91 -3.68 2.40
C ARG A 46 9.32 -2.29 2.39
N ILE A 47 8.00 -2.15 2.48
CA ILE A 47 7.32 -0.85 2.54
C ILE A 47 7.75 -0.10 3.80
N HIS A 48 7.77 -0.79 4.95
CA HIS A 48 8.19 -0.24 6.22
C HIS A 48 9.63 0.29 6.17
N LYS A 49 10.55 -0.50 5.60
CA LYS A 49 11.95 -0.11 5.41
C LYS A 49 12.07 1.15 4.54
N ILE A 50 11.40 1.18 3.39
CA ILE A 50 11.44 2.35 2.48
C ILE A 50 10.90 3.60 3.17
N PHE A 51 9.78 3.50 3.88
CA PHE A 51 9.19 4.64 4.58
C PHE A 51 10.04 5.13 5.75
N SER A 52 10.72 4.23 6.45
CA SER A 52 11.65 4.58 7.53
C SER A 52 12.90 5.30 7.01
N GLU A 53 13.43 4.90 5.85
CA GLU A 53 14.64 5.47 5.27
C GLU A 53 14.40 6.80 4.54
N GLU A 54 13.33 6.91 3.75
CA GLU A 54 13.14 8.02 2.80
C GLU A 54 11.99 8.96 3.18
N GLY A 55 11.20 8.59 4.19
CA GLY A 55 9.94 9.23 4.46
C GLY A 55 8.85 8.87 3.44
N GLN A 56 7.60 9.10 3.82
CA GLN A 56 6.44 8.50 3.16
C GLN A 56 6.20 9.03 1.73
N ILE A 57 6.32 10.35 1.54
CA ILE A 57 6.05 11.00 0.24
C ILE A 57 7.11 10.64 -0.80
N LEU A 58 8.38 10.63 -0.42
CA LEU A 58 9.47 10.28 -1.33
C LEU A 58 9.50 8.76 -1.58
N GLY A 59 9.34 7.98 -0.52
CA GLY A 59 9.25 6.53 -0.57
C GLY A 59 8.13 6.03 -1.50
N LEU A 60 6.97 6.69 -1.50
CA LEU A 60 5.87 6.36 -2.43
C LEU A 60 6.27 6.54 -3.90
N ARG A 61 6.93 7.67 -4.23
CA ARG A 61 7.41 7.92 -5.60
C ARG A 61 8.42 6.88 -6.05
N LYS A 62 9.26 6.39 -5.14
CA LYS A 62 10.23 5.33 -5.43
C LYS A 62 9.56 3.98 -5.62
N MET A 63 8.55 3.65 -4.80
CA MET A 63 7.76 2.42 -4.96
C MET A 63 7.04 2.38 -6.30
N GLN A 64 6.44 3.48 -6.76
CA GLN A 64 5.83 3.56 -8.10
C GLN A 64 6.83 3.30 -9.23
N LYS A 65 8.10 3.70 -9.10
CA LYS A 65 9.10 3.40 -10.13
C LYS A 65 9.61 1.96 -10.07
N LYS A 66 9.70 1.40 -8.86
CA LYS A 66 10.36 0.11 -8.60
C LYS A 66 9.41 -1.09 -8.73
N PHE A 67 8.16 -0.98 -8.25
CA PHE A 67 7.15 -2.06 -8.31
C PHE A 67 6.33 -2.05 -9.60
N LEU A 68 6.16 -0.89 -10.25
CA LEU A 68 5.29 -0.78 -11.44
C LEU A 68 5.99 -1.25 -12.73
N ARG A 69 7.32 -1.41 -12.70
CA ARG A 69 8.15 -1.74 -13.86
C ARG A 69 8.70 -3.17 -13.89
N ARG A 70 8.67 -3.94 -12.80
CA ARG A 70 9.15 -5.32 -12.77
C ARG A 70 8.30 -6.16 -11.82
N ASP A 71 7.71 -7.21 -12.37
CA ASP A 71 7.23 -8.40 -11.65
C ASP A 71 5.91 -8.26 -10.86
N CYS A 72 4.87 -7.80 -11.54
CA CYS A 72 3.48 -8.21 -11.33
C CYS A 72 2.88 -8.55 -12.69
#